data_AF-A0A7C2D785-F1
#
_entry.id   AF-A0A7C2D785-F1
#
_cell.length_a   1.000
_cell.length_b   1.000
_cell.length_c   1.000
_cell.angle_alpha   90.00
_cell.angle_beta   90.00
_cell.angle_gamma   90.00
#
_symmetry.space_group_name_H-M   'P 1'
#
loop_
_entity.id
_entity.type
_entity.pdbx_description
1 polymer ?
#
loop_
_entity_poly.entity_id
_entity_poly.type
_entity_poly.pdbx_seq_one_letter_code
_entity_poly.pdbx_strand_id
1 'polypeptide(L)'
;MRVLVLVDGEHYPPVTRWGIDVARTLGHEVEAALLVGGVEKIDPRRPPDLGVPLRLADGDPAGALARALDELRPEGVLDLSDEPVLGYRERMELAAVALARGVPYLGADFRLDPPIAGPPLPVPAVGVIGTGKRTGKTAIGAETARVARERGLRPVVVAMGRGGPIEPQVARADEVHVEALLELVRRGEHAASDYLEDALTAGVTAVGARRAGGGLAGAPYATTARAAAELAVGLGAGLVVLEGSGSAVPPLPWDAGILVVPATAPPEYLGGYLGPFRLLLSDLVGV
;
A
#
# COMPACT_ATOMS: atom_id res chain seq x y z
N MET A 1 -17.34 6.18 13.36
CA MET A 1 -16.33 5.23 12.83
C MET A 1 -15.92 4.31 13.97
N ARG A 2 -16.02 2.99 13.79
CA ARG A 2 -15.60 2.00 14.79
C ARG A 2 -14.08 1.93 14.85
N VAL A 3 -13.49 2.08 16.03
CA VAL A 3 -12.03 2.17 16.19
C VAL A 3 -11.51 1.26 17.28
N LEU A 4 -10.32 0.72 17.02
CA LEU A 4 -9.40 0.22 18.05
C LEU A 4 -8.52 1.40 18.49
N VAL A 5 -8.43 1.68 19.79
CA VAL A 5 -7.53 2.72 20.30
C VAL A 5 -6.20 2.13 20.74
N LEU A 6 -5.08 2.76 20.38
CA LEU A 6 -3.77 2.48 20.96
C LEU A 6 -3.54 3.39 22.16
N VAL A 7 -3.07 2.82 23.26
CA VAL A 7 -2.81 3.56 24.51
C VAL A 7 -1.47 3.12 25.09
N ASP A 8 -0.77 4.03 25.74
CA ASP A 8 0.42 3.72 26.55
C ASP A 8 0.09 3.64 28.05
N GLY A 9 1.04 3.13 28.83
CA GLY A 9 0.95 3.07 30.29
C GLY A 9 1.69 4.19 31.04
N GLU A 10 2.24 5.18 30.34
CA GLU A 10 2.81 6.39 30.97
C GLU A 10 1.70 7.35 31.41
N HIS A 11 0.62 7.45 30.64
CA HIS A 11 -0.58 8.15 31.05
C HIS A 11 -1.29 7.45 32.22
N TYR A 12 -1.65 8.23 33.25
CA TYR A 12 -2.44 7.71 34.36
C TYR A 12 -3.80 7.20 33.86
N PRO A 13 -4.31 6.01 34.25
CA PRO A 13 -5.48 5.41 33.61
C PRO A 13 -6.74 6.29 33.52
N PRO A 14 -7.10 7.13 34.51
CA PRO A 14 -8.18 8.11 34.35
C PRO A 14 -7.99 9.12 33.22
N VAL A 15 -6.74 9.51 32.92
CA VAL A 15 -6.40 10.40 31.80
C VAL A 15 -6.61 9.68 30.47
N THR A 16 -6.11 8.44 30.36
CA THR A 16 -6.32 7.60 29.16
C THR A 16 -7.81 7.35 28.92
N ARG A 17 -8.58 7.05 29.97
CA ARG A 17 -10.04 6.90 29.91
C ARG A 17 -10.72 8.18 29.45
N TRP A 18 -10.29 9.33 29.97
CA TRP A 18 -10.80 10.63 29.51
C TRP A 18 -10.50 10.86 28.02
N GLY A 19 -9.32 10.51 27.52
CA GLY A 19 -8.99 10.56 26.09
C GLY A 19 -9.92 9.68 25.23
N ILE A 20 -10.26 8.48 25.72
CA ILE A 20 -11.24 7.59 25.08
C ILE A 20 -12.63 8.22 25.08
N ASP A 21 -13.04 8.84 26.17
CA ASP A 21 -14.33 9.54 26.25
C ASP A 21 -14.37 10.75 25.30
N VAL A 22 -13.27 11.51 25.17
CA VAL A 22 -13.14 12.56 24.16
C VAL A 22 -13.28 11.99 22.76
N ALA A 23 -12.60 10.88 22.43
CA ALA A 23 -12.75 10.23 21.13
C ALA A 23 -14.21 9.85 20.81
N ARG A 24 -14.96 9.37 21.82
CA ARG A 24 -16.40 9.11 21.69
C ARG A 24 -17.20 10.38 21.39
N THR A 25 -16.91 11.49 22.07
CA THR A 25 -17.58 12.78 21.77
C THR A 25 -17.30 13.30 20.36
N LEU A 26 -16.16 12.92 19.77
CA LEU A 26 -15.78 13.25 18.38
C LEU A 26 -16.38 12.30 17.34
N GLY A 27 -17.25 11.35 17.75
CA GLY A 27 -17.97 10.45 16.83
C GLY A 27 -17.27 9.12 16.55
N HIS A 28 -16.26 8.76 17.36
CA HIS A 28 -15.66 7.43 17.31
C HIS A 28 -16.43 6.43 18.18
N GLU A 29 -16.70 5.25 17.63
CA GLU A 29 -17.23 4.11 18.38
C GLU A 29 -16.03 3.26 18.83
N VAL A 30 -15.56 3.47 20.07
CA VAL A 30 -14.36 2.79 20.58
C VAL A 30 -14.71 1.36 21.03
N GLU A 31 -14.24 0.36 20.28
CA GLU A 31 -14.55 -1.05 20.53
C GLU A 31 -13.66 -1.68 21.61
N ALA A 32 -12.38 -1.35 21.60
CA ALA A 32 -11.38 -1.86 22.54
C ALA A 32 -10.17 -0.93 22.60
N ALA A 33 -9.34 -1.11 23.62
CA ALA A 33 -8.02 -0.49 23.73
C ALA A 33 -6.92 -1.56 23.62
N LEU A 34 -5.83 -1.24 22.92
CA LEU A 34 -4.59 -2.01 22.91
C LEU A 34 -3.51 -1.23 23.66
N LEU A 35 -3.05 -1.77 24.78
CA LEU A 35 -1.95 -1.23 25.56
C LEU A 35 -0.62 -1.63 24.92
N VAL A 36 0.03 -0.68 24.25
CA VAL A 36 1.21 -0.91 23.39
C VAL A 36 2.55 -0.86 24.12
N GLY A 37 2.58 -0.38 25.36
CA GLY A 37 3.79 -0.32 26.18
C GLY A 37 3.63 0.57 27.41
N GLY A 38 4.73 0.89 28.10
CA GLY A 38 4.72 1.70 29.34
C GLY A 38 4.12 0.96 30.54
N VAL A 39 4.20 -0.37 30.55
CA VAL A 39 3.49 -1.22 31.52
C VAL A 39 4.22 -1.39 32.86
N GLU A 40 5.42 -0.82 33.00
CA GLU A 40 6.27 -0.95 34.19
C GLU A 40 5.58 -0.47 35.48
N LYS A 41 4.67 0.49 35.34
CA LYS A 41 3.91 1.11 36.45
C LYS A 41 2.50 0.51 36.63
N ILE A 42 2.12 -0.46 35.80
CA ILE A 42 0.79 -1.07 35.81
C ILE A 42 0.87 -2.41 36.54
N ASP A 43 -0.02 -2.67 37.52
CA ASP A 43 -0.09 -3.98 38.17
C ASP A 43 -0.65 -5.01 37.16
N PRO A 44 0.14 -6.00 36.72
CA PRO A 44 -0.29 -6.97 35.72
C PRO A 44 -1.45 -7.86 36.21
N ARG A 45 -1.70 -7.93 37.52
CA ARG A 45 -2.82 -8.69 38.11
C ARG A 45 -4.11 -7.88 38.14
N ARG A 46 -4.05 -6.58 37.90
CA ARG A 46 -5.19 -5.68 37.91
C ARG A 46 -5.06 -4.68 36.75
N PRO A 47 -5.42 -5.09 35.53
CA PRO A 47 -5.35 -4.21 34.37
C PRO A 47 -6.17 -2.93 34.62
N PRO A 48 -5.73 -1.79 34.06
CA PRO A 48 -6.41 -0.52 34.24
C PRO A 48 -7.83 -0.57 33.65
N ASP A 49 -8.80 -0.03 34.39
CA ASP A 49 -10.15 0.16 33.87
C ASP A 49 -10.22 1.42 33.01
N LEU A 50 -10.14 1.22 31.69
CA LEU A 50 -10.27 2.29 30.69
C LEU A 50 -11.71 2.50 30.20
N GLY A 51 -12.69 1.80 30.78
CA GLY A 51 -14.09 1.87 30.31
C GLY A 51 -14.33 1.21 28.95
N VAL A 52 -13.40 0.37 28.48
CA VAL A 52 -13.46 -0.47 27.27
C VAL A 52 -12.70 -1.77 27.50
N PRO A 53 -12.99 -2.84 26.75
CA PRO A 53 -12.15 -4.05 26.74
C PRO A 53 -10.68 -3.70 26.46
N LEU A 54 -9.78 -4.21 27.31
CA LEU A 54 -8.34 -3.98 27.20
C LEU A 54 -7.62 -5.22 26.66
N ARG A 55 -6.75 -5.00 25.68
CA ARG A 55 -5.80 -5.98 25.13
C ARG A 55 -4.38 -5.53 25.45
N LEU A 56 -3.48 -6.48 25.68
CA LEU A 56 -2.08 -6.21 25.99
C LEU A 56 -1.20 -6.57 24.80
N ALA A 57 -0.18 -5.75 24.52
CA ALA A 57 0.79 -6.04 23.47
C ALA A 57 1.81 -7.12 23.86
N ASP A 58 2.04 -7.33 25.16
CA ASP A 58 3.00 -8.34 25.69
C ASP A 58 4.39 -8.29 25.05
N GLY A 59 4.90 -7.08 24.81
CA GLY A 59 6.22 -6.85 24.19
C GLY A 59 6.25 -6.99 22.66
N ASP A 60 5.11 -7.28 22.01
CA ASP A 60 4.92 -7.36 20.57
C ASP A 60 3.74 -6.48 20.10
N PRO A 61 3.90 -5.14 20.07
CA PRO A 61 2.82 -4.23 19.66
C PRO A 61 2.33 -4.47 18.24
N ALA A 62 3.24 -4.74 17.30
CA ALA A 62 2.91 -4.97 15.90
C ALA A 62 2.08 -6.24 15.70
N GLY A 63 2.50 -7.37 16.28
CA GLY A 63 1.74 -8.61 16.20
C GLY A 63 0.45 -8.56 17.00
N ALA A 64 0.40 -7.87 18.14
CA ALA A 64 -0.83 -7.68 18.91
C ALA A 64 -1.85 -6.81 18.15
N LEU A 65 -1.39 -5.75 17.49
CA LEU A 65 -2.22 -4.93 16.62
C LEU A 65 -2.75 -5.76 15.45
N ALA A 66 -1.89 -6.52 14.77
CA ALA A 66 -2.27 -7.41 13.69
C ALA A 66 -3.41 -8.37 14.11
N ARG A 67 -3.25 -9.08 15.24
CA ARG A 67 -4.27 -9.99 15.79
C ARG A 67 -5.57 -9.26 16.13
N ALA A 68 -5.48 -8.10 16.77
CA ALA A 68 -6.65 -7.31 17.14
C ALA A 68 -7.44 -6.82 15.90
N LEU A 69 -6.75 -6.40 14.83
CA LEU A 69 -7.37 -6.00 13.57
C LEU A 69 -8.06 -7.16 12.87
N ASP A 70 -7.43 -8.34 12.86
CA ASP A 70 -8.00 -9.54 12.22
C ASP A 70 -9.25 -10.05 12.95
N GLU A 71 -9.27 -9.96 14.28
CA GLU A 71 -10.41 -10.38 15.11
C GLU A 71 -11.56 -9.37 15.12
N LEU A 72 -11.26 -8.09 15.40
CA LEU A 72 -12.28 -7.06 15.62
C LEU A 72 -12.77 -6.42 14.31
N ARG A 73 -11.91 -6.37 13.28
CA ARG A 73 -12.17 -5.68 12.00
C ARG A 73 -12.71 -4.25 12.20
N PRO A 74 -11.98 -3.39 12.94
CA PRO A 74 -12.38 -2.00 13.12
C PRO A 74 -12.24 -1.22 11.80
N GLU A 75 -12.90 -0.07 11.72
CA GLU A 75 -12.83 0.85 10.58
C GLU A 75 -11.63 1.80 10.66
N GLY A 76 -10.93 1.84 11.79
CA GLY A 76 -9.72 2.64 11.97
C GLY A 76 -8.96 2.28 13.26
N VAL A 77 -7.68 2.67 13.30
CA VAL A 77 -6.85 2.66 14.50
C VAL A 77 -6.66 4.10 14.95
N LEU A 78 -7.06 4.41 16.19
CA LEU A 78 -6.87 5.73 16.78
C LEU A 78 -5.74 5.67 17.80
N ASP A 79 -4.65 6.36 17.52
CA ASP A 79 -3.45 6.38 18.34
C ASP A 79 -3.52 7.51 19.37
N LEU A 80 -3.77 7.13 20.63
CA LEU A 80 -3.76 8.01 21.79
C LEU A 80 -2.48 7.86 22.63
N SER A 81 -1.49 7.12 22.13
CA SER A 81 -0.22 6.93 22.83
C SER A 81 0.71 8.14 22.67
N ASP A 82 1.76 8.21 23.50
CA ASP A 82 2.80 9.26 23.43
C ASP A 82 4.25 8.72 23.54
N GLU A 83 5.22 9.60 23.27
CA GLU A 83 6.63 9.36 23.55
C GLU A 83 6.86 9.28 25.08
N PRO A 84 7.79 8.42 25.55
CA PRO A 84 8.76 7.63 24.78
C PRO A 84 8.25 6.24 24.38
N VAL A 85 7.00 5.88 24.67
CA VAL A 85 6.49 4.52 24.43
C VAL A 85 6.36 4.25 22.93
N LEU A 86 5.69 5.13 22.19
CA LEU A 86 5.66 5.09 20.73
C LEU A 86 6.25 6.37 20.14
N GLY A 87 7.50 6.27 19.69
CA GLY A 87 8.15 7.29 18.88
C GLY A 87 7.80 7.18 17.40
N TYR A 88 8.45 8.01 16.58
CA TYR A 88 8.19 8.06 15.13
C TYR A 88 8.38 6.70 14.43
N ARG A 89 9.38 5.92 14.84
CA ARG A 89 9.68 4.63 14.20
C ARG A 89 8.61 3.61 14.51
N GLU A 90 8.26 3.47 15.79
CA GLU A 90 7.29 2.49 16.28
C GLU A 90 5.88 2.81 15.74
N ARG A 91 5.49 4.09 15.70
CA ARG A 91 4.22 4.51 15.07
C ARG A 91 4.16 4.17 13.59
N MET A 92 5.26 4.35 12.85
CA MET A 92 5.29 4.03 11.41
C MET A 92 5.20 2.51 11.17
N GLU A 93 5.76 1.70 12.06
CA GLU A 93 5.59 0.24 12.02
C GLU A 93 4.14 -0.17 12.30
N LEU A 94 3.50 0.38 13.33
CA LEU A 94 2.09 0.12 13.62
C LEU A 94 1.15 0.64 12.53
N ALA A 95 1.45 1.80 11.95
CA ALA A 95 0.75 2.32 10.80
C ALA A 95 0.90 1.38 9.60
N ALA A 96 2.10 0.85 9.34
CA ALA A 96 2.31 -0.14 8.28
C ALA A 96 1.44 -1.40 8.47
N VAL A 97 1.34 -1.91 9.70
CA VAL A 97 0.48 -3.05 10.05
C VAL A 97 -1.00 -2.77 9.78
N ALA A 98 -1.49 -1.58 10.18
CA ALA A 98 -2.87 -1.16 9.97
C ALA A 98 -3.19 -0.98 8.48
N LEU A 99 -2.34 -0.24 7.77
CA LEU A 99 -2.52 0.06 6.34
C LEU A 99 -2.48 -1.20 5.47
N ALA A 100 -1.64 -2.18 5.82
CA ALA A 100 -1.58 -3.47 5.11
C ALA A 100 -2.89 -4.27 5.19
N ARG A 101 -3.71 -4.01 6.23
CA ARG A 101 -5.05 -4.59 6.42
C ARG A 101 -6.16 -3.70 5.87
N GLY A 102 -5.82 -2.62 5.17
CA GLY A 102 -6.80 -1.65 4.68
C GLY A 102 -7.45 -0.82 5.79
N VAL A 103 -6.82 -0.69 6.95
CA VAL A 103 -7.34 0.08 8.09
C VAL A 103 -6.56 1.40 8.22
N PRO A 104 -7.24 2.56 8.17
CA PRO A 104 -6.62 3.86 8.42
C PRO A 104 -5.99 3.98 9.80
N TYR A 105 -4.87 4.70 9.89
CA TYR A 105 -4.18 5.01 11.14
C TYR A 105 -4.32 6.51 11.44
N LEU A 106 -4.91 6.84 12.58
CA LEU A 106 -5.23 8.20 13.00
C LEU A 106 -4.39 8.57 14.21
N GLY A 107 -3.51 9.56 14.08
CA GLY A 107 -2.89 10.23 15.21
C GLY A 107 -3.65 11.49 15.61
N ALA A 108 -3.14 12.21 16.60
CA ALA A 108 -3.77 13.44 17.10
C ALA A 108 -3.75 14.59 16.06
N ASP A 109 -2.70 14.65 15.23
CA ASP A 109 -2.46 15.70 14.23
C ASP A 109 -2.14 15.15 12.83
N PHE A 110 -2.20 13.82 12.64
CA PHE A 110 -1.97 13.16 11.36
C PHE A 110 -2.96 12.05 11.07
N ARG A 111 -3.14 11.73 9.79
CA ARG A 111 -3.91 10.58 9.33
C ARG A 111 -3.21 9.93 8.15
N LEU A 112 -3.11 8.60 8.19
CA LEU A 112 -2.62 7.77 7.09
C LEU A 112 -3.76 6.87 6.63
N ASP A 113 -4.13 7.00 5.35
CA ASP A 113 -5.13 6.16 4.69
C ASP A 113 -4.46 5.09 3.81
N PRO A 114 -5.03 3.88 3.72
CA PRO A 114 -4.53 2.84 2.82
C PRO A 114 -4.52 3.33 1.37
N PRO A 115 -3.43 3.12 0.61
CA PRO A 115 -3.36 3.54 -0.79
C PRO A 115 -4.20 2.65 -1.72
N ILE A 116 -4.60 1.47 -1.25
CA ILE A 116 -5.33 0.44 -1.99
C ILE A 116 -6.80 0.51 -1.56
N ALA A 117 -7.71 0.75 -2.50
CA ALA A 117 -9.13 0.88 -2.21
C ALA A 117 -10.02 0.36 -3.34
N GLY A 118 -11.30 0.17 -3.02
CA GLY A 118 -12.30 -0.32 -3.97
C GLY A 118 -12.30 -1.84 -4.14
N PRO A 119 -13.20 -2.37 -4.98
CA PRO A 119 -13.32 -3.80 -5.20
C PRO A 119 -12.13 -4.35 -6.01
N PRO A 120 -11.73 -5.61 -5.80
CA PRO A 120 -10.74 -6.28 -6.64
C PRO A 120 -11.21 -6.38 -8.09
N LEU A 121 -10.27 -6.61 -9.01
CA LEU A 121 -10.60 -6.91 -10.40
C LEU A 121 -11.29 -8.29 -10.48
N PRO A 122 -12.15 -8.54 -11.50
CA PRO A 122 -12.77 -9.84 -11.69
C PRO A 122 -11.80 -10.90 -12.26
N VAL A 123 -10.53 -10.56 -12.42
CA VAL A 123 -9.45 -11.42 -12.92
C VAL A 123 -8.25 -11.31 -11.99
N PRO A 124 -7.38 -12.33 -11.92
CA PRO A 124 -6.18 -12.28 -11.10
C PRO A 124 -5.31 -11.06 -11.43
N ALA A 125 -4.81 -10.40 -10.39
CA ALA A 125 -3.93 -9.25 -10.51
C ALA A 125 -2.63 -9.45 -9.72
N VAL A 126 -1.50 -9.04 -10.31
CA VAL A 126 -0.19 -9.04 -9.67
C VAL A 126 0.30 -7.60 -9.56
N GLY A 127 0.56 -7.11 -8.35
CA GLY A 127 1.13 -5.79 -8.11
C GLY A 127 2.66 -5.83 -8.17
N VAL A 128 3.28 -5.03 -9.03
CA VAL A 128 4.73 -4.85 -9.09
C VAL A 128 5.09 -3.47 -8.55
N ILE A 129 5.55 -3.44 -7.31
CA ILE A 129 5.87 -2.21 -6.58
C ILE A 129 7.37 -2.08 -6.34
N GLY A 130 7.81 -0.90 -5.92
CA GLY A 130 9.22 -0.64 -5.69
C GLY A 130 9.46 0.41 -4.62
N THR A 131 10.69 0.47 -4.13
CA THR A 131 11.10 1.44 -3.10
C THR A 131 11.39 2.83 -3.66
N GLY A 132 11.51 2.97 -4.99
CA GLY A 132 11.86 4.25 -5.62
C GLY A 132 11.89 4.23 -7.14
N LYS A 133 12.62 5.18 -7.74
CA LYS A 133 12.87 5.21 -9.19
C LYS A 133 14.00 4.26 -9.55
N ARG A 134 14.01 3.77 -10.80
CA ARG A 134 15.10 2.96 -11.38
C ARG A 134 15.43 1.72 -10.56
N THR A 135 14.41 1.06 -10.02
CA THR A 135 14.55 -0.15 -9.22
C THR A 135 14.58 -1.42 -10.07
N GLY A 136 14.26 -1.34 -11.38
CA GLY A 136 14.04 -2.51 -12.23
C GLY A 136 12.60 -3.03 -12.24
N LYS A 137 11.62 -2.24 -11.75
CA LYS A 137 10.19 -2.61 -11.77
C LYS A 137 9.70 -3.05 -13.15
N THR A 138 9.96 -2.25 -14.17
CA THR A 138 9.54 -2.51 -15.55
C THR A 138 10.12 -3.83 -16.07
N ALA A 139 11.40 -4.12 -15.79
CA ALA A 139 11.99 -5.41 -16.14
C ALA A 139 11.31 -6.59 -15.43
N ILE A 140 10.99 -6.47 -14.14
CA ILE A 140 10.28 -7.50 -13.37
C ILE A 140 8.82 -7.63 -13.81
N GLY A 141 8.14 -6.51 -14.12
CA GLY A 141 6.79 -6.48 -14.67
C GLY A 141 6.71 -7.18 -16.02
N ALA A 142 7.63 -6.84 -16.93
CA ALA A 142 7.79 -7.47 -18.22
C ALA A 142 8.04 -8.99 -18.09
N GLU A 143 8.96 -9.40 -17.22
CA GLU A 143 9.26 -10.83 -16.99
C GLU A 143 8.06 -11.57 -16.39
N THR A 144 7.37 -10.97 -15.42
CA THR A 144 6.14 -11.52 -14.84
C THR A 144 5.09 -11.75 -15.92
N ALA A 145 4.91 -10.77 -16.83
CA ALA A 145 3.99 -10.89 -17.95
C ALA A 145 4.45 -11.95 -18.96
N ARG A 146 5.74 -12.09 -19.25
CA ARG A 146 6.26 -13.15 -20.13
C ARG A 146 5.97 -14.54 -19.57
N VAL A 147 6.29 -14.77 -18.29
CA VAL A 147 6.00 -16.05 -17.61
C VAL A 147 4.50 -16.35 -17.61
N ALA A 148 3.66 -15.37 -17.33
CA ALA A 148 2.20 -15.54 -17.36
C ALA A 148 1.70 -15.88 -18.78
N ARG A 149 2.26 -15.26 -19.82
CA ARG A 149 1.94 -15.58 -21.22
C ARG A 149 2.34 -17.01 -21.58
N GLU A 150 3.53 -17.44 -21.20
CA GLU A 150 4.02 -18.81 -21.43
C GLU A 150 3.13 -19.87 -20.75
N ARG A 151 2.49 -19.49 -19.64
CA ARG A 151 1.47 -20.30 -18.95
C ARG A 151 0.06 -20.18 -19.50
N GLY A 152 -0.14 -19.43 -20.59
CA GLY A 152 -1.44 -19.25 -21.24
C GLY A 152 -2.42 -18.32 -20.50
N LEU A 153 -1.95 -17.50 -19.55
CA LEU A 153 -2.81 -16.65 -18.72
C LEU A 153 -3.26 -15.35 -19.38
N ARG A 154 -2.91 -15.11 -20.65
CA ARG A 154 -3.26 -13.91 -21.43
C ARG A 154 -3.04 -12.60 -20.63
N PRO A 155 -1.80 -12.30 -20.24
CA PRO A 155 -1.51 -11.16 -19.39
C PRO A 155 -1.64 -9.84 -20.15
N VAL A 156 -2.08 -8.80 -19.44
CA VAL A 156 -2.02 -7.40 -19.86
C VAL A 156 -1.32 -6.59 -18.78
N VAL A 157 -0.31 -5.81 -19.17
CA VAL A 157 0.40 -4.91 -18.24
C VAL A 157 -0.34 -3.58 -18.14
N VAL A 158 -0.48 -3.04 -16.95
CA VAL A 158 -1.02 -1.69 -16.71
C VAL A 158 0.07 -0.89 -16.03
N ALA A 159 0.69 0.02 -16.79
CA ALA A 159 1.80 0.81 -16.31
C ALA A 159 1.35 2.22 -15.93
N MET A 160 1.54 2.58 -14.66
CA MET A 160 1.22 3.91 -14.15
C MET A 160 2.42 4.86 -14.30
N GLY A 161 2.32 5.85 -15.18
CA GLY A 161 3.38 6.82 -15.43
C GLY A 161 3.17 8.17 -14.73
N ARG A 162 4.28 8.88 -14.45
CA ARG A 162 4.23 10.33 -14.14
C ARG A 162 3.96 11.18 -15.39
N GLY A 163 4.38 10.69 -16.54
CA GLY A 163 4.13 11.29 -17.86
C GLY A 163 3.20 10.44 -18.72
N GLY A 164 2.35 9.61 -18.09
CA GLY A 164 1.42 8.75 -18.81
C GLY A 164 0.34 9.53 -19.58
N PRO A 165 -0.42 8.84 -20.44
CA PRO A 165 -1.43 9.47 -21.31
C PRO A 165 -2.59 10.07 -20.51
N ILE A 166 -3.31 11.03 -21.12
CA ILE A 166 -4.44 11.73 -20.48
C ILE A 166 -5.55 10.73 -20.10
N GLU A 167 -5.92 9.89 -21.07
CA GLU A 167 -6.83 8.76 -20.89
C GLU A 167 -6.04 7.46 -21.04
N PRO A 168 -6.51 6.35 -20.45
CA PRO A 168 -5.88 5.05 -20.64
C PRO A 168 -5.65 4.71 -22.12
N GLN A 169 -4.40 4.38 -22.47
CA GLN A 169 -4.01 4.11 -23.87
C GLN A 169 -3.51 2.68 -24.02
N VAL A 170 -4.06 1.95 -24.99
CA VAL A 170 -3.64 0.59 -25.30
C VAL A 170 -2.43 0.61 -26.22
N ALA A 171 -1.43 -0.20 -25.90
CA ALA A 171 -0.31 -0.57 -26.73
C ALA A 171 -0.37 -2.07 -27.00
N ARG A 172 -0.74 -2.48 -28.22
CA ARG A 172 -0.72 -3.90 -28.58
C ARG A 172 0.70 -4.35 -28.93
N ALA A 173 1.04 -5.56 -28.52
CA ALA A 173 2.39 -6.12 -28.70
C ALA A 173 2.85 -6.13 -30.16
N ASP A 174 1.94 -6.38 -31.10
CA ASP A 174 2.19 -6.44 -32.53
C ASP A 174 2.24 -5.05 -33.21
N GLU A 175 1.70 -4.03 -32.55
CA GLU A 175 1.68 -2.64 -33.05
C GLU A 175 2.89 -1.82 -32.53
N VAL A 176 3.55 -2.27 -31.45
CA VAL A 176 4.69 -1.55 -30.87
C VAL A 176 6.02 -2.12 -31.37
N HIS A 177 6.65 -1.38 -32.27
CA HIS A 177 7.99 -1.63 -32.78
C HIS A 177 8.76 -0.31 -32.94
N VAL A 178 10.07 -0.39 -33.22
CA VAL A 178 10.97 0.77 -33.24
C VAL A 178 10.48 1.87 -34.18
N GLU A 179 10.02 1.50 -35.39
CA GLU A 179 9.52 2.46 -36.37
C GLU A 179 8.25 3.18 -35.88
N ALA A 180 7.31 2.45 -35.26
CA ALA A 180 6.11 3.04 -34.67
C ALA A 180 6.46 4.05 -33.55
N LEU A 181 7.46 3.74 -32.72
CA LEU A 181 7.96 4.66 -31.69
C LEU A 181 8.58 5.92 -32.31
N LEU A 182 9.36 5.79 -33.39
CA LEU A 182 9.92 6.93 -34.11
C LEU A 182 8.83 7.82 -34.73
N GLU A 183 7.73 7.24 -35.20
CA GLU A 183 6.58 7.99 -35.70
C GLU A 183 5.85 8.77 -34.61
N LEU A 184 5.72 8.21 -33.40
CA LEU A 184 5.19 8.95 -32.24
C LEU A 184 6.07 10.18 -31.95
N VAL A 185 7.40 10.03 -31.92
CA VAL A 185 8.32 11.16 -31.71
C VAL A 185 8.17 12.23 -32.79
N ARG A 186 8.06 11.82 -34.07
CA ARG A 186 7.86 12.77 -35.18
C ARG A 186 6.56 13.56 -35.08
N ARG A 187 5.53 12.99 -34.45
CA ARG A 187 4.25 13.66 -34.14
C ARG A 187 4.30 14.54 -32.88
N GLY A 188 5.42 14.56 -32.17
CA GLY A 188 5.57 15.28 -30.89
C GLY A 188 4.93 14.55 -29.71
N GLU A 189 4.59 13.27 -29.87
CA GLU A 189 3.99 12.44 -28.83
C GLU A 189 5.07 11.77 -27.96
N HIS A 190 4.70 11.35 -26.75
CA HIS A 190 5.64 10.76 -25.80
C HIS A 190 5.89 9.26 -26.09
N ALA A 191 6.95 8.97 -26.84
CA ALA A 191 7.35 7.60 -27.22
C ALA A 191 8.19 6.86 -26.16
N ALA A 192 8.49 7.48 -25.02
CA ALA A 192 9.36 6.93 -23.97
C ALA A 192 8.57 6.70 -22.67
N SER A 193 7.44 6.01 -22.78
CA SER A 193 6.55 5.69 -21.66
C SER A 193 6.69 4.21 -21.25
N ASP A 194 6.62 3.92 -19.95
CA ASP A 194 6.76 2.57 -19.39
C ASP A 194 5.87 1.52 -20.12
N TYR A 195 4.60 1.83 -20.40
CA TYR A 195 3.70 0.90 -21.11
C TYR A 195 4.13 0.57 -22.56
N LEU A 196 4.83 1.47 -23.24
CA LEU A 196 5.40 1.21 -24.56
C LEU A 196 6.64 0.31 -24.46
N GLU A 197 7.46 0.54 -23.42
CA GLU A 197 8.59 -0.33 -23.08
C GLU A 197 8.12 -1.75 -22.75
N ASP A 198 7.07 -1.89 -21.93
CA ASP A 198 6.48 -3.18 -21.59
C ASP A 198 5.97 -3.91 -22.84
N ALA A 199 5.19 -3.23 -23.68
CA ALA A 199 4.64 -3.82 -24.89
C ALA A 199 5.75 -4.32 -25.83
N LEU A 200 6.80 -3.51 -26.02
CA LEU A 200 7.94 -3.83 -26.87
C LEU A 200 8.78 -4.98 -26.32
N THR A 201 9.13 -4.93 -25.03
CA THR A 201 10.13 -5.83 -24.43
C THR A 201 9.53 -7.15 -23.95
N ALA A 202 8.33 -7.11 -23.38
CA ALA A 202 7.63 -8.32 -22.96
C ALA A 202 6.92 -8.99 -24.15
N GLY A 203 6.52 -8.25 -25.17
CA GLY A 203 5.71 -8.75 -26.29
C GLY A 203 4.29 -9.11 -25.84
N VAL A 204 3.72 -8.31 -24.94
CA VAL A 204 2.35 -8.46 -24.40
C VAL A 204 1.60 -7.14 -24.58
N THR A 205 0.27 -7.18 -24.56
CA THR A 205 -0.49 -5.91 -24.58
C THR A 205 -0.27 -5.15 -23.27
N ALA A 206 -0.08 -3.84 -23.37
CA ALA A 206 0.05 -2.95 -22.22
C ALA A 206 -0.96 -1.81 -22.30
N VAL A 207 -1.33 -1.26 -21.15
CA VAL A 207 -2.21 -0.10 -21.02
C VAL A 207 -1.50 0.98 -20.20
N GLY A 208 -1.24 2.12 -20.83
CA GLY A 208 -0.66 3.28 -20.17
C GLY A 208 -1.70 4.00 -19.32
N ALA A 209 -1.34 4.30 -18.08
CA ALA A 209 -2.09 5.16 -17.16
C ALA A 209 -1.21 6.32 -16.68
N ARG A 210 -1.84 7.34 -16.11
CA ARG A 210 -1.16 8.48 -15.47
C ARG A 210 -1.49 8.61 -14.00
N ARG A 211 -0.59 9.25 -13.25
CA ARG A 211 -0.83 9.71 -11.87
C ARG A 211 -0.16 11.03 -11.57
N ALA A 212 -0.63 11.70 -10.52
CA ALA A 212 -0.04 12.90 -9.93
C ALA A 212 -0.08 12.84 -8.40
N GLY A 213 0.87 13.51 -7.73
CA GLY A 213 1.02 13.46 -6.27
C GLY A 213 1.59 12.14 -5.74
N GLY A 214 1.89 12.11 -4.44
CA GLY A 214 2.40 10.93 -3.74
C GLY A 214 2.33 11.09 -2.22
N GLY A 215 1.65 10.16 -1.54
CA GLY A 215 1.59 10.08 -0.08
C GLY A 215 2.69 9.20 0.50
N LEU A 216 2.87 9.25 1.83
CA LEU A 216 3.89 8.49 2.56
C LEU A 216 3.74 6.97 2.36
N ALA A 217 2.49 6.47 2.38
CA ALA A 217 2.16 5.07 2.12
C ALA A 217 2.20 4.70 0.62
N GLY A 218 2.54 5.63 -0.29
CA GLY A 218 2.61 5.37 -1.73
C GLY A 218 1.32 5.65 -2.50
N ALA A 219 0.29 6.22 -1.87
CA ALA A 219 -0.93 6.64 -2.55
C ALA A 219 -0.63 7.72 -3.62
N PRO A 220 -1.07 7.58 -4.88
CA PRO A 220 -1.18 8.73 -5.78
C PRO A 220 -2.34 9.64 -5.33
N TYR A 221 -2.21 10.96 -5.51
CA TYR A 221 -3.31 11.88 -5.20
C TYR A 221 -4.40 11.86 -6.29
N ALA A 222 -3.98 11.76 -7.55
CA ALA A 222 -4.86 11.58 -8.70
C ALA A 222 -4.28 10.52 -9.62
N THR A 223 -5.13 9.68 -10.22
CA THR A 223 -4.69 8.58 -11.09
C THR A 223 -5.79 8.11 -12.04
N THR A 224 -5.40 7.52 -13.17
CA THR A 224 -6.28 6.79 -14.10
C THR A 224 -6.05 5.27 -14.03
N ALA A 225 -5.24 4.79 -13.08
CA ALA A 225 -4.83 3.38 -12.99
C ALA A 225 -6.03 2.40 -12.90
N ARG A 226 -7.09 2.75 -12.15
CA ARG A 226 -8.31 1.92 -12.08
C ARG A 226 -8.99 1.77 -13.44
N ALA A 227 -9.15 2.88 -14.16
CA ALA A 227 -9.77 2.87 -15.49
C ALA A 227 -8.90 2.10 -16.51
N ALA A 228 -7.57 2.21 -16.41
CA ALA A 228 -6.66 1.42 -17.23
C ALA A 228 -6.73 -0.08 -16.94
N ALA A 229 -6.87 -0.47 -15.66
CA ALA A 229 -7.07 -1.86 -15.27
C ALA A 229 -8.43 -2.41 -15.74
N GLU A 230 -9.49 -1.61 -15.69
CA GLU A 230 -10.80 -1.98 -16.26
C GLU A 230 -10.74 -2.15 -17.77
N LEU A 231 -10.03 -1.26 -18.46
CA LEU A 231 -9.79 -1.38 -19.89
C LEU A 231 -9.03 -2.68 -20.21
N ALA A 232 -8.00 -3.02 -19.43
CA ALA A 232 -7.28 -4.28 -19.57
C ALA A 232 -8.21 -5.50 -19.43
N VAL A 233 -9.11 -5.49 -18.45
CA VAL A 233 -10.15 -6.52 -18.29
C VAL A 233 -11.07 -6.57 -19.51
N GLY A 234 -11.53 -5.41 -20.01
CA GLY A 234 -12.38 -5.31 -21.20
C GLY A 234 -11.74 -5.81 -22.49
N LEU A 235 -10.40 -5.78 -22.57
CA LEU A 235 -9.62 -6.38 -23.68
C LEU A 235 -9.53 -7.91 -23.58
N GLY A 236 -10.08 -8.52 -22.53
CA GLY A 236 -10.07 -9.98 -22.34
C GLY A 236 -8.84 -10.50 -21.60
N ALA A 237 -8.18 -9.66 -20.79
CA ALA A 237 -7.07 -10.07 -19.94
C ALA A 237 -7.47 -11.28 -19.07
N GLY A 238 -6.62 -12.32 -19.05
CA GLY A 238 -6.75 -13.42 -18.09
C GLY A 238 -5.95 -13.19 -16.81
N LEU A 239 -5.04 -12.22 -16.83
CA LEU A 239 -4.25 -11.74 -15.69
C LEU A 239 -3.85 -10.28 -15.94
N VAL A 240 -3.88 -9.44 -14.91
CA VAL A 240 -3.44 -8.04 -14.99
C VAL A 240 -2.16 -7.84 -14.18
N VAL A 241 -1.10 -7.34 -14.79
CA VAL A 241 0.13 -6.93 -14.09
C VAL A 241 0.06 -5.43 -13.83
N LEU A 242 -0.07 -5.02 -12.57
CA LEU A 242 -0.18 -3.62 -12.16
C LEU A 242 1.21 -3.07 -11.80
N GLU A 243 1.78 -2.22 -12.63
CA GLU A 243 3.09 -1.62 -12.37
C GLU A 243 2.97 -0.26 -11.66
N GLY A 244 3.63 -0.17 -10.50
CA GLY A 244 3.73 1.05 -9.71
C GLY A 244 4.70 2.10 -10.29
N SER A 245 4.51 3.36 -9.92
CA SER A 245 5.25 4.51 -10.48
C SER A 245 6.28 5.07 -9.51
N GLY A 246 7.56 4.70 -9.67
CA GLY A 246 8.57 5.03 -8.66
C GLY A 246 8.27 4.31 -7.33
N SER A 247 7.96 5.07 -6.27
CA SER A 247 7.50 4.54 -4.97
C SER A 247 5.97 4.53 -4.79
N ALA A 248 5.23 4.98 -5.81
CA ALA A 248 3.77 4.98 -5.78
C ALA A 248 3.24 3.57 -6.06
N VAL A 249 2.25 3.19 -5.26
CA VAL A 249 1.61 1.88 -5.26
C VAL A 249 0.36 1.94 -6.16
N PRO A 250 0.05 0.90 -6.97
CA PRO A 250 -1.23 0.82 -7.68
C PRO A 250 -2.41 0.97 -6.71
N PRO A 251 -3.36 1.91 -6.92
CA PRO A 251 -4.39 2.21 -5.93
C PRO A 251 -5.64 1.32 -6.05
N LEU A 252 -5.45 0.03 -6.25
CA LEU A 252 -6.50 -0.97 -6.40
C LEU A 252 -6.00 -2.34 -5.90
N PRO A 253 -6.88 -3.24 -5.42
CA PRO A 253 -6.45 -4.52 -4.87
C PRO A 253 -5.78 -5.42 -5.91
N TRP A 254 -4.86 -6.26 -5.45
CA TRP A 254 -4.21 -7.33 -6.21
C TRP A 254 -4.10 -8.61 -5.37
N ASP A 255 -3.92 -9.75 -6.03
CA ASP A 255 -3.89 -11.08 -5.40
C ASP A 255 -2.49 -11.51 -4.98
N ALA A 256 -1.45 -11.02 -5.67
CA ALA A 256 -0.06 -11.26 -5.30
C ALA A 256 0.81 -10.01 -5.52
N GLY A 257 1.70 -9.70 -4.58
CA GLY A 257 2.59 -8.54 -4.62
C GLY A 257 4.05 -8.92 -4.84
N ILE A 258 4.74 -8.19 -5.71
CA ILE A 258 6.19 -8.26 -5.92
C ILE A 258 6.79 -6.90 -5.55
N LEU A 259 7.69 -6.89 -4.57
CA LEU A 259 8.49 -5.72 -4.23
C LEU A 259 9.86 -5.80 -4.90
N VAL A 260 10.18 -4.80 -5.70
CA VAL A 260 11.50 -4.65 -6.33
C VAL A 260 12.33 -3.65 -5.54
N VAL A 261 13.45 -4.11 -4.99
CA VAL A 261 14.38 -3.35 -4.17
C VAL A 261 15.73 -3.32 -4.89
N PRO A 262 16.27 -2.17 -5.29
CA PRO A 262 17.61 -2.16 -5.85
C PRO A 262 18.63 -2.49 -4.74
N ALA A 263 19.68 -3.25 -5.07
CA ALA A 263 20.78 -3.53 -4.14
C ALA A 263 21.43 -2.26 -3.51
N THR A 264 21.26 -1.10 -4.14
CA THR A 264 21.74 0.20 -3.65
C THR A 264 20.77 0.91 -2.70
N ALA A 265 19.59 0.34 -2.43
CA ALA A 265 18.63 0.92 -1.50
C ALA A 265 19.20 0.93 -0.07
N PRO A 266 19.11 2.06 0.66
CA PRO A 266 19.42 2.08 2.08
C PRO A 266 18.51 1.10 2.85
N PRO A 267 19.04 0.30 3.79
CA PRO A 267 18.22 -0.61 4.59
C PRO A 267 17.05 0.07 5.31
N GLU A 268 17.21 1.33 5.69
CA GLU A 268 16.16 2.14 6.32
C GLU A 268 14.93 2.37 5.43
N TYR A 269 15.06 2.24 4.10
CA TYR A 269 13.92 2.36 3.18
C TYR A 269 13.05 1.10 3.17
N LEU A 270 13.52 0.01 3.78
CA LEU A 270 12.77 -1.22 4.01
C LEU A 270 12.38 -1.38 5.47
N GLY A 271 13.32 -1.16 6.41
CA GLY A 271 13.10 -1.38 7.85
C GLY A 271 12.59 -0.15 8.62
N GLY A 272 12.65 1.05 8.03
CA GLY A 272 12.23 2.31 8.66
C GLY A 272 11.05 2.95 7.95
N TYR A 273 10.48 3.98 8.59
CA TYR A 273 9.30 4.71 8.08
C TYR A 273 8.19 3.73 7.64
N LEU A 274 7.54 3.97 6.50
CA LEU A 274 6.60 3.05 5.86
C LEU A 274 7.28 2.11 4.85
N GLY A 275 8.55 1.78 5.07
CA GLY A 275 9.24 0.67 4.39
C GLY A 275 8.59 -0.68 4.68
N PRO A 276 8.31 -1.02 5.96
CA PRO A 276 7.67 -2.29 6.34
C PRO A 276 6.32 -2.51 5.67
N PHE A 277 5.57 -1.43 5.41
CA PHE A 277 4.31 -1.50 4.70
C PHE A 277 4.45 -2.15 3.32
N ARG A 278 5.52 -1.82 2.57
CA ARG A 278 5.76 -2.40 1.23
C ARG A 278 6.14 -3.88 1.32
N LEU A 279 6.83 -4.28 2.37
CA LEU A 279 7.13 -5.68 2.66
C LEU A 279 5.85 -6.46 2.97
N LEU A 280 4.98 -5.90 3.81
CA LEU A 280 3.69 -6.51 4.16
C LEU A 280 2.71 -6.64 2.98
N LEU A 281 2.87 -5.79 1.96
CA LEU A 281 2.09 -5.84 0.72
C LEU A 281 2.59 -6.88 -0.30
N SER A 282 3.68 -7.58 -0.02
CA SER A 282 4.41 -8.37 -1.02
C SER A 282 4.60 -9.82 -0.60
N ASP A 283 4.38 -10.73 -1.54
CA ASP A 283 4.61 -12.17 -1.41
C ASP A 283 6.01 -12.58 -1.91
N LEU A 284 6.62 -11.71 -2.71
CA LEU A 284 7.97 -11.88 -3.26
C LEU A 284 8.76 -10.57 -3.18
N VAL A 285 10.03 -10.66 -2.78
CA VAL A 285 10.98 -9.55 -2.82
C VAL A 285 12.10 -9.88 -3.81
N GLY A 286 12.28 -9.05 -4.83
CA GLY A 286 13.40 -9.09 -5.77
C GLY A 286 14.45 -8.04 -5.43
N VAL A 287 15.72 -8.44 -5.38
CA VAL A 287 16.89 -7.59 -5.06
C VAL A 287 17.82 -7.45 -6.26
#